data_AF-A0A9J7L0Q1-F1
#
_entry.id   AF-A0A9J7L0Q1-F1
#
_cell.length_a   1.000
_cell.length_b   1.000
_cell.length_c   1.000
_cell.angle_alpha   90.00
_cell.angle_beta   90.00
_cell.angle_gamma   90.00
#
_symmetry.space_group_name_H-M   'P 1'
#
loop_
_entity.id
_entity.type
_entity.pdbx_description
1 polymer ?
#
loop_
_entity_poly.entity_id
_entity_poly.type
_entity_poly.pdbx_seq_one_letter_code
_entity_poly.pdbx_strand_id
1 'polypeptide(L)'
;MVKQGPNGTEEPDSQRHHAAPPRPGNTGLRDQGTSVQQSNMAKTPKKQKTEEKEEHEESGGNKEDRERAYEVLATRVNPIASPLAARKLTKKLYKTVKKASKDKNIRKGIRDVQKFIKKGERGIVLIAGDTTPIEVYCHLPVVCEDAKIPYCYVPAKQDLGEAAGSKRPTCCVLLKPNESYQTSYDECLTDVSTLPRPI
;
A
#
# COMPACT_ATOMS: atom_id res chain seq x y z
N MET A 1 46.84 2.21 -63.12
CA MET A 1 47.69 3.37 -62.78
C MET A 1 46.86 4.45 -62.08
N VAL A 2 46.61 4.31 -60.78
CA VAL A 2 46.21 5.41 -59.87
C VAL A 2 46.89 5.09 -58.53
N LYS A 3 47.41 6.09 -57.82
CA LYS A 3 48.22 5.88 -56.60
C LYS A 3 47.37 5.96 -55.33
N GLN A 4 47.76 5.18 -54.33
CA GLN A 4 47.47 5.44 -52.91
C GLN A 4 48.47 6.47 -52.36
N GLY A 5 48.11 7.21 -51.29
CA GLY A 5 49.00 8.16 -50.61
C GLY A 5 48.25 8.90 -49.47
N PRO A 6 48.73 8.90 -48.20
CA PRO A 6 47.89 9.28 -47.06
C PRO A 6 48.37 10.48 -46.23
N ASN A 7 47.50 10.91 -45.31
CA ASN A 7 47.74 11.63 -44.05
C ASN A 7 46.82 10.93 -43.00
N GLY A 8 47.13 10.71 -41.71
CA GLY A 8 48.23 11.19 -40.86
C GLY A 8 47.88 12.53 -40.18
N THR A 9 47.83 12.69 -38.86
CA THR A 9 47.95 11.79 -37.68
C THR A 9 47.02 12.36 -36.55
N GLU A 10 46.99 12.03 -35.24
CA GLU A 10 47.78 11.18 -34.32
C GLU A 10 46.94 10.81 -33.06
N GLU A 11 47.55 10.10 -32.09
CA GLU A 11 47.11 9.89 -30.69
C GLU A 11 48.11 10.64 -29.74
N PRO A 12 48.12 10.57 -28.37
CA PRO A 12 47.31 9.85 -27.37
C PRO A 12 46.73 10.85 -26.28
N ASP A 13 46.55 10.64 -24.96
CA ASP A 13 46.92 9.55 -24.04
C ASP A 13 46.11 9.43 -22.70
N SER A 14 46.02 8.18 -22.22
CA SER A 14 46.10 7.62 -20.85
C SER A 14 45.52 8.24 -19.54
N GLN A 15 45.04 7.30 -18.70
CA GLN A 15 45.06 7.22 -17.21
C GLN A 15 44.13 8.06 -16.29
N ARG A 16 43.20 7.32 -15.66
CA ARG A 16 42.72 7.33 -14.24
C ARG A 16 42.98 8.56 -13.33
N HIS A 17 42.00 8.88 -12.45
CA HIS A 17 42.06 8.60 -10.99
C HIS A 17 40.72 8.94 -10.27
N HIS A 18 40.61 8.68 -8.95
CA HIS A 18 39.38 8.79 -8.14
C HIS A 18 38.94 10.23 -7.81
N ALA A 19 37.62 10.46 -7.70
CA ALA A 19 37.01 11.40 -6.75
C ALA A 19 35.55 11.02 -6.42
N ALA A 20 35.05 11.47 -5.26
CA ALA A 20 33.69 11.26 -4.76
C ALA A 20 33.01 12.63 -4.42
N PRO A 21 31.76 12.71 -3.91
CA PRO A 21 30.88 13.85 -4.19
C PRO A 21 30.93 15.00 -3.16
N PRO A 22 30.35 16.18 -3.51
CA PRO A 22 29.90 17.18 -2.57
C PRO A 22 28.37 17.15 -2.29
N ARG A 23 28.05 17.44 -1.03
CA ARG A 23 26.79 18.00 -0.47
C ARG A 23 27.25 19.02 0.61
N PRO A 24 26.38 19.82 1.27
CA PRO A 24 25.15 20.52 0.88
C PRO A 24 25.24 22.06 1.15
N GLY A 25 24.12 22.80 1.06
CA GLY A 25 23.95 24.17 1.61
C GLY A 25 23.17 25.08 0.65
N ASN A 26 22.11 25.86 0.98
CA ASN A 26 21.47 26.38 2.21
C ASN A 26 21.77 27.85 2.60
N THR A 27 21.10 28.79 1.90
CA THR A 27 20.83 30.20 2.23
C THR A 27 19.76 30.71 1.24
N GLY A 28 18.85 31.66 1.51
CA GLY A 28 18.34 32.32 2.74
C GLY A 28 16.83 32.59 2.54
N LEU A 29 15.97 32.73 3.56
CA LEU A 29 15.79 33.80 4.57
C LEU A 29 15.21 35.14 4.06
N ARG A 30 14.16 35.59 4.79
CA ARG A 30 13.40 36.87 4.73
C ARG A 30 12.47 37.08 3.51
N ASP A 31 11.23 37.59 3.57
CA ASP A 31 10.23 38.01 4.60
C ASP A 31 9.73 39.47 4.41
N GLN A 32 8.39 39.62 4.50
CA GLN A 32 7.53 40.83 4.44
C GLN A 32 7.46 41.64 3.12
N GLY A 33 6.28 42.17 2.73
CA GLY A 33 4.95 41.99 3.33
C GLY A 33 3.86 42.92 2.76
N THR A 34 2.64 42.84 3.30
CA THR A 34 1.44 43.69 3.04
C THR A 34 0.81 43.61 1.62
N SER A 35 -0.50 43.80 1.40
CA SER A 35 -1.71 43.76 2.26
C SER A 35 -2.99 43.72 1.36
N VAL A 36 -4.20 43.79 1.95
CA VAL A 36 -5.52 44.11 1.31
C VAL A 36 -6.14 43.02 0.38
N GLN A 37 -7.45 42.70 0.39
CA GLN A 37 -8.50 42.80 1.42
C GLN A 37 -9.72 41.89 1.08
N GLN A 38 -10.41 41.39 2.13
CA GLN A 38 -11.77 40.79 2.24
C GLN A 38 -12.59 40.53 0.95
N SER A 39 -13.16 39.33 0.74
CA SER A 39 -14.44 38.87 1.33
C SER A 39 -14.90 37.56 0.59
N ASN A 40 -15.98 36.78 0.86
CA ASN A 40 -17.03 36.69 1.90
C ASN A 40 -17.67 35.24 1.84
N MET A 41 -18.84 34.95 2.42
CA MET A 41 -19.03 34.53 3.83
C MET A 41 -20.39 33.81 4.06
N ALA A 42 -20.44 32.47 4.04
CA ALA A 42 -21.58 31.66 4.51
C ALA A 42 -21.10 30.23 4.93
N LYS A 43 -20.95 29.88 6.22
CA LYS A 43 -21.97 29.46 7.21
C LYS A 43 -22.80 28.22 6.77
N THR A 44 -22.47 26.96 7.15
CA THR A 44 -22.59 26.24 8.47
C THR A 44 -24.01 25.71 8.80
N PRO A 45 -24.22 24.72 9.71
CA PRO A 45 -23.45 23.50 10.08
C PRO A 45 -24.29 22.24 10.44
N LYS A 46 -23.65 21.05 10.59
CA LYS A 46 -23.99 19.91 11.50
C LYS A 46 -22.96 18.78 11.25
N LYS A 47 -22.21 18.14 12.17
CA LYS A 47 -22.16 17.93 13.64
C LYS A 47 -22.69 16.57 14.14
N GLN A 48 -21.77 15.59 14.19
CA GLN A 48 -21.58 14.49 15.16
C GLN A 48 -20.22 13.85 14.75
N LYS A 49 -19.17 13.67 15.56
CA LYS A 49 -18.95 13.46 17.01
C LYS A 49 -19.51 12.14 17.57
N THR A 50 -18.66 11.13 17.44
CA THR A 50 -18.19 10.13 18.43
C THR A 50 -16.77 9.78 17.93
N GLU A 51 -15.64 9.84 18.65
CA GLU A 51 -15.34 9.95 20.09
C GLU A 51 -15.82 8.79 20.95
N GLU A 52 -15.39 7.59 20.56
CA GLU A 52 -15.10 6.47 21.48
C GLU A 52 -13.59 6.22 21.46
N LYS A 53 -13.02 5.93 22.64
CA LYS A 53 -11.57 6.00 22.91
C LYS A 53 -11.17 4.97 23.98
N GLU A 54 -11.55 3.73 23.71
CA GLU A 54 -11.28 2.52 24.50
C GLU A 54 -10.87 1.40 23.52
N GLU A 55 -9.95 0.50 23.84
CA GLU A 55 -8.94 0.55 24.89
C GLU A 55 -7.71 -0.28 24.46
N HIS A 56 -6.51 0.05 24.94
CA HIS A 56 -5.29 -0.71 24.61
C HIS A 56 -5.03 -1.77 25.70
N GLU A 57 -5.90 -2.79 25.76
CA GLU A 57 -5.53 -4.01 26.46
C GLU A 57 -4.44 -4.75 25.68
N GLU A 58 -3.24 -4.82 26.25
CA GLU A 58 -2.17 -5.71 25.80
C GLU A 58 -2.48 -7.16 26.24
N SER A 59 -3.64 -7.67 25.79
CA SER A 59 -4.21 -8.89 26.32
C SER A 59 -3.44 -10.13 25.84
N GLY A 60 -2.75 -10.77 26.78
CA GLY A 60 -2.08 -12.06 26.63
C GLY A 60 -3.06 -13.24 26.48
N GLY A 61 -4.13 -13.07 25.70
CA GLY A 61 -5.23 -14.00 25.57
C GLY A 61 -4.80 -15.40 25.09
N ASN A 62 -5.50 -16.40 25.62
CA ASN A 62 -5.31 -17.81 25.28
C ASN A 62 -5.55 -18.03 23.77
N LYS A 63 -5.15 -19.19 23.23
CA LYS A 63 -5.46 -19.56 21.84
C LYS A 63 -6.95 -19.41 21.55
N GLU A 64 -7.78 -19.89 22.47
CA GLU A 64 -9.24 -19.93 22.38
C GLU A 64 -9.89 -18.54 22.25
N ASP A 65 -9.37 -17.52 22.94
CA ASP A 65 -9.96 -16.17 22.90
C ASP A 65 -9.64 -15.47 21.59
N ARG A 66 -8.45 -15.72 21.02
CA ARG A 66 -8.09 -15.29 19.65
C ARG A 66 -8.71 -16.15 18.56
N GLU A 67 -9.18 -17.36 18.89
CA GLU A 67 -10.08 -18.16 18.05
C GLU A 67 -11.43 -17.43 17.97
N ARG A 68 -12.11 -17.26 19.13
CA ARG A 68 -13.42 -16.60 19.27
C ARG A 68 -13.44 -15.19 18.67
N ALA A 69 -12.47 -14.34 18.99
CA ALA A 69 -12.43 -12.96 18.50
C ALA A 69 -12.42 -12.89 16.96
N TYR A 70 -11.68 -13.79 16.29
CA TYR A 70 -11.65 -13.84 14.83
C TYR A 70 -12.93 -14.45 14.23
N GLU A 71 -13.61 -15.36 14.94
CA GLU A 71 -14.94 -15.87 14.53
C GLU A 71 -15.99 -14.74 14.60
N VAL A 72 -15.96 -13.93 15.65
CA VAL A 72 -16.81 -12.74 15.80
C VAL A 72 -16.48 -11.68 14.73
N LEU A 73 -15.22 -11.52 14.33
CA LEU A 73 -14.87 -10.65 13.19
C LEU A 73 -15.32 -11.24 11.84
N ALA A 74 -15.19 -12.56 11.65
CA ALA A 74 -15.64 -13.24 10.43
C ALA A 74 -17.17 -13.25 10.26
N THR A 75 -17.95 -13.19 11.34
CA THR A 75 -19.41 -12.99 11.29
C THR A 75 -19.84 -11.53 11.06
N ARG A 76 -18.90 -10.57 11.14
CA ARG A 76 -19.12 -9.13 10.90
C ARG A 76 -18.69 -8.65 9.51
N VAL A 77 -18.18 -9.52 8.64
CA VAL A 77 -17.85 -9.16 7.26
C VAL A 77 -19.11 -9.10 6.39
N ASN A 78 -19.13 -8.21 5.40
CA ASN A 78 -20.22 -8.16 4.44
C ASN A 78 -20.26 -9.45 3.59
N PRO A 79 -21.43 -9.90 3.10
CA PRO A 79 -21.57 -11.14 2.34
C PRO A 79 -20.78 -11.20 1.02
N ILE A 80 -20.29 -10.07 0.50
CA ILE A 80 -19.40 -10.02 -0.68
C ILE A 80 -17.93 -10.34 -0.36
N ALA A 81 -17.56 -10.59 0.89
CA ALA A 81 -16.18 -10.83 1.32
C ALA A 81 -15.68 -12.25 1.00
N SER A 82 -15.90 -12.71 -0.24
CA SER A 82 -15.45 -14.01 -0.75
C SER A 82 -14.35 -13.83 -1.80
N PRO A 83 -13.17 -14.47 -1.68
CA PRO A 83 -12.78 -15.40 -0.63
C PRO A 83 -12.15 -14.72 0.61
N LEU A 84 -12.59 -15.13 1.80
CA LEU A 84 -12.01 -14.71 3.07
C LEU A 84 -10.72 -15.49 3.37
N ALA A 85 -9.65 -14.79 3.76
CA ALA A 85 -8.41 -15.41 4.23
C ALA A 85 -8.65 -16.30 5.46
N ALA A 86 -8.06 -17.50 5.49
CA ALA A 86 -7.98 -18.28 6.72
C ALA A 86 -7.05 -17.59 7.75
N ARG A 87 -7.31 -17.79 9.05
CA ARG A 87 -6.54 -17.22 10.19
C ARG A 87 -5.02 -17.23 10.02
N LYS A 88 -4.48 -18.32 9.45
CA LYS A 88 -3.05 -18.51 9.21
C LYS A 88 -2.53 -17.54 8.13
N LEU A 89 -3.28 -17.37 7.05
CA LEU A 89 -2.97 -16.48 5.93
C LEU A 89 -3.03 -15.02 6.35
N THR A 90 -4.09 -14.59 7.04
CA THR A 90 -4.25 -13.23 7.56
C THR A 90 -3.05 -12.81 8.41
N LYS A 91 -2.55 -13.73 9.28
CA LYS A 91 -1.36 -13.51 10.12
C LYS A 91 -0.04 -13.51 9.35
N LYS A 92 0.08 -14.21 8.20
CA LYS A 92 1.21 -14.03 7.26
C LYS A 92 1.14 -12.66 6.59
N LEU A 93 -0.01 -12.36 5.97
CA LEU A 93 -0.26 -11.15 5.19
C LEU A 93 0.03 -9.87 5.98
N TYR A 94 -0.48 -9.75 7.21
CA TYR A 94 -0.19 -8.59 8.06
C TYR A 94 1.30 -8.43 8.38
N LYS A 95 2.07 -9.53 8.56
CA LYS A 95 3.53 -9.46 8.73
C LYS A 95 4.22 -8.97 7.46
N THR A 96 3.84 -9.47 6.29
CA THR A 96 4.40 -9.05 5.01
C THR A 96 4.08 -7.58 4.72
N VAL A 97 2.84 -7.13 4.96
CA VAL A 97 2.44 -5.72 4.86
C VAL A 97 3.20 -4.84 5.85
N LYS A 98 3.44 -5.29 7.09
CA LYS A 98 4.21 -4.54 8.12
C LYS A 98 5.72 -4.47 7.83
N LYS A 99 6.27 -5.36 6.97
CA LYS A 99 7.57 -5.15 6.31
C LYS A 99 7.44 -4.11 5.19
N ALA A 100 6.58 -4.37 4.22
CA ALA A 100 6.38 -3.55 3.03
C ALA A 100 6.02 -2.08 3.30
N SER A 101 5.37 -1.79 4.43
CA SER A 101 5.06 -0.44 4.90
C SER A 101 6.30 0.33 5.38
N LYS A 102 7.34 -0.33 5.88
CA LYS A 102 8.62 0.31 6.23
C LYS A 102 9.36 0.72 4.95
N ASP A 103 9.38 -0.19 3.98
CA ASP A 103 9.98 -0.02 2.66
C ASP A 103 9.15 0.92 1.74
N LYS A 104 8.01 1.41 2.23
CA LYS A 104 7.04 2.28 1.53
C LYS A 104 6.50 1.72 0.20
N ASN A 105 6.67 0.42 -0.05
CA ASN A 105 6.29 -0.26 -1.29
C ASN A 105 4.86 -0.80 -1.29
N ILE A 106 3.93 -0.08 -0.66
CA ILE A 106 2.50 -0.39 -0.61
C ILE A 106 1.67 0.77 -1.13
N ARG A 107 0.54 0.49 -1.79
CA ARG A 107 -0.48 1.50 -2.11
C ARG A 107 -1.67 1.32 -1.14
N LYS A 108 -2.22 2.42 -0.64
CA LYS A 108 -3.23 2.42 0.43
C LYS A 108 -4.47 3.18 -0.02
N GLY A 109 -5.64 2.59 0.15
CA GLY A 109 -6.93 3.17 -0.23
C GLY A 109 -7.30 2.98 -1.70
N ILE A 110 -8.60 2.88 -1.94
CA ILE A 110 -9.25 2.56 -3.23
C ILE A 110 -8.72 3.36 -4.40
N ARG A 111 -8.71 4.70 -4.29
CA ARG A 111 -8.36 5.61 -5.39
C ARG A 111 -6.95 5.37 -5.93
N ASP A 112 -5.99 5.07 -5.05
CA ASP A 112 -4.63 4.74 -5.46
C ASP A 112 -4.53 3.30 -5.96
N VAL A 113 -5.14 2.32 -5.27
CA VAL A 113 -5.15 0.92 -5.72
C VAL A 113 -5.69 0.81 -7.16
N GLN A 114 -6.85 1.38 -7.47
CA GLN A 114 -7.40 1.42 -8.84
C GLN A 114 -6.47 2.12 -9.83
N LYS A 115 -5.88 3.27 -9.45
CA LYS A 115 -4.98 4.07 -10.29
C LYS A 115 -3.68 3.35 -10.62
N PHE A 116 -3.17 2.52 -9.71
CA PHE A 116 -1.96 1.74 -9.92
C PHE A 116 -2.24 0.42 -10.67
N ILE A 117 -3.37 -0.24 -10.42
CA ILE A 117 -3.84 -1.38 -11.24
C ILE A 117 -4.00 -0.95 -12.71
N LYS A 118 -4.67 0.19 -12.98
CA LYS A 118 -4.83 0.76 -14.33
C LYS A 118 -3.51 1.24 -14.98
N LYS A 119 -2.41 1.29 -14.22
CA LYS A 119 -1.04 1.54 -14.72
C LYS A 119 -0.23 0.25 -14.94
N GLY A 120 -0.81 -0.92 -14.68
CA GLY A 120 -0.09 -2.20 -14.74
C GLY A 120 0.79 -2.49 -13.53
N GLU A 121 0.65 -1.79 -12.39
CA GLU A 121 1.31 -2.24 -11.15
C GLU A 121 0.64 -3.54 -10.69
N ARG A 122 1.39 -4.65 -10.77
CA ARG A 122 0.96 -5.97 -10.27
C ARG A 122 1.35 -6.15 -8.81
N GLY A 123 0.62 -7.01 -8.10
CA GLY A 123 0.77 -7.23 -6.67
C GLY A 123 -0.25 -8.24 -6.14
N ILE A 124 -0.48 -8.21 -4.82
CA ILE A 124 -1.62 -8.85 -4.14
C ILE A 124 -2.50 -7.72 -3.58
N VAL A 125 -3.81 -7.77 -3.80
CA VAL A 125 -4.77 -6.80 -3.24
C VAL A 125 -5.43 -7.37 -1.99
N LEU A 126 -5.38 -6.63 -0.89
CA LEU A 126 -6.06 -6.95 0.37
C LEU A 126 -7.25 -6.03 0.56
N ILE A 127 -8.42 -6.59 0.86
CA ILE A 127 -9.68 -5.87 1.01
C ILE A 127 -10.29 -6.20 2.38
N ALA A 128 -10.71 -5.20 3.15
CA ALA A 128 -11.28 -5.40 4.47
C ALA A 128 -12.81 -5.59 4.42
N GLY A 129 -13.27 -6.79 4.77
CA GLY A 129 -14.68 -7.19 4.67
C GLY A 129 -15.64 -6.48 5.63
N ASP A 130 -15.14 -5.92 6.73
CA ASP A 130 -15.90 -5.11 7.70
C ASP A 130 -16.05 -3.64 7.26
N THR A 131 -15.72 -3.30 6.02
CA THR A 131 -15.90 -1.95 5.48
C THR A 131 -17.39 -1.68 5.24
N THR A 132 -17.90 -0.60 5.81
CA THR A 132 -19.20 0.00 5.50
C THR A 132 -18.96 1.47 5.10
N PRO A 133 -19.65 2.01 4.08
CA PRO A 133 -20.59 1.34 3.15
C PRO A 133 -19.95 0.27 2.23
N ILE A 134 -20.77 -0.51 1.53
CA ILE A 134 -20.34 -1.63 0.66
C ILE A 134 -19.94 -1.15 -0.75
N GLU A 135 -20.58 -0.08 -1.21
CA GLU A 135 -20.35 0.63 -2.49
C GLU A 135 -18.91 1.14 -2.62
N VAL A 136 -18.26 1.35 -1.47
CA VAL A 136 -16.90 1.86 -1.33
C VAL A 136 -15.85 0.88 -1.88
N TYR A 137 -16.13 -0.42 -1.95
CA TYR A 137 -15.18 -1.43 -2.44
C TYR A 137 -15.75 -2.54 -3.32
N CYS A 138 -17.08 -2.61 -3.52
CA CYS A 138 -17.72 -3.61 -4.39
C CYS A 138 -17.13 -3.68 -5.82
N HIS A 139 -16.54 -2.59 -6.30
CA HIS A 139 -15.92 -2.46 -7.61
C HIS A 139 -14.44 -2.89 -7.66
N LEU A 140 -13.78 -3.19 -6.53
CA LEU A 140 -12.39 -3.64 -6.54
C LEU A 140 -12.20 -5.04 -7.12
N PRO A 141 -12.99 -6.07 -6.75
CA PRO A 141 -12.85 -7.42 -7.31
C PRO A 141 -12.83 -7.43 -8.84
N VAL A 142 -13.79 -6.76 -9.47
CA VAL A 142 -13.90 -6.62 -10.94
C VAL A 142 -12.63 -6.01 -11.54
N VAL A 143 -12.14 -4.90 -10.98
CA VAL A 143 -10.91 -4.23 -11.44
C VAL A 143 -9.65 -5.09 -11.21
N CYS A 144 -9.65 -5.97 -10.19
CA CYS A 144 -8.56 -6.92 -9.98
C CYS A 144 -8.63 -8.10 -10.96
N GLU A 145 -9.84 -8.55 -11.32
CA GLU A 145 -10.06 -9.62 -12.29
C GLU A 145 -9.68 -9.20 -13.71
N ASP A 146 -10.13 -8.03 -14.18
CA ASP A 146 -9.72 -7.40 -15.45
C ASP A 146 -8.19 -7.41 -15.61
N ALA A 147 -7.49 -7.03 -14.54
CA ALA A 147 -6.04 -6.94 -14.48
C ALA A 147 -5.32 -8.27 -14.20
N LYS A 148 -6.07 -9.36 -13.95
CA LYS A 148 -5.57 -10.68 -13.55
C LYS A 148 -4.61 -10.58 -12.36
N ILE A 149 -5.06 -9.87 -11.33
CA ILE A 149 -4.37 -9.61 -10.06
C ILE A 149 -5.09 -10.40 -8.94
N PRO A 150 -4.39 -11.26 -8.18
CA PRO A 150 -4.98 -11.98 -7.07
C PRO A 150 -5.33 -11.03 -5.92
N TYR A 151 -6.51 -11.24 -5.34
CA TYR A 151 -7.01 -10.47 -4.20
C TYR A 151 -7.53 -11.38 -3.09
N CYS A 152 -7.58 -10.86 -1.86
CA CYS A 152 -8.01 -11.61 -0.70
C CYS A 152 -8.75 -10.72 0.30
N TYR A 153 -9.81 -11.23 0.91
CA TYR A 153 -10.50 -10.53 1.99
C TYR A 153 -9.85 -10.80 3.35
N VAL A 154 -9.70 -9.74 4.14
CA VAL A 154 -9.33 -9.79 5.57
C VAL A 154 -10.49 -9.28 6.42
N PRO A 155 -10.70 -9.78 7.65
CA PRO A 155 -11.92 -9.47 8.40
C PRO A 155 -11.91 -8.11 9.13
N ALA A 156 -10.78 -7.39 9.19
CA ALA A 156 -10.67 -6.14 9.96
C ALA A 156 -9.83 -5.04 9.26
N LYS A 157 -10.47 -3.90 8.99
CA LYS A 157 -9.85 -2.67 8.44
C LYS A 157 -8.93 -1.93 9.42
N GLN A 158 -9.05 -2.22 10.72
CA GLN A 158 -8.19 -1.66 11.76
C GLN A 158 -6.79 -2.30 11.69
N ASP A 159 -6.69 -3.62 11.84
CA ASP A 159 -5.45 -4.39 11.68
C ASP A 159 -4.74 -4.09 10.36
N LEU A 160 -5.49 -4.04 9.25
CA LEU A 160 -4.93 -3.76 7.93
C LEU A 160 -4.37 -2.33 7.86
N GLY A 161 -5.01 -1.37 8.53
CA GLY A 161 -4.50 0.00 8.67
C GLY A 161 -3.22 0.08 9.49
N GLU A 162 -3.16 -0.62 10.63
CA GLU A 162 -1.99 -0.64 11.51
C GLU A 162 -0.79 -1.34 10.84
N ALA A 163 -1.00 -2.52 10.26
CA ALA A 163 0.01 -3.25 9.48
C ALA A 163 0.53 -2.39 8.30
N ALA A 164 -0.35 -1.63 7.66
CA ALA A 164 -0.01 -0.72 6.58
C ALA A 164 0.53 0.65 7.06
N GLY A 165 0.88 0.80 8.35
CA GLY A 165 1.49 2.02 8.90
C GLY A 165 0.60 3.25 8.75
N SER A 166 -0.69 3.13 9.07
CA SER A 166 -1.68 4.20 9.02
C SER A 166 -2.40 4.35 10.36
N LYS A 167 -2.49 5.59 10.86
CA LYS A 167 -3.32 5.94 12.04
C LYS A 167 -4.83 6.01 11.71
N ARG A 168 -5.21 5.78 10.44
CA ARG A 168 -6.60 5.63 10.00
C ARG A 168 -6.83 4.20 9.49
N PRO A 169 -7.97 3.56 9.82
CA PRO A 169 -8.32 2.25 9.26
C PRO A 169 -8.31 2.31 7.73
N THR A 170 -7.81 1.26 7.11
CA THR A 170 -7.59 1.21 5.66
C THR A 170 -8.35 0.04 5.08
N CYS A 171 -9.33 0.32 4.21
CA CYS A 171 -10.19 -0.68 3.61
C CYS A 171 -9.51 -1.52 2.51
N CYS A 172 -8.53 -0.96 1.79
CA CYS A 172 -7.85 -1.65 0.68
C CYS A 172 -6.35 -1.33 0.65
N VAL A 173 -5.51 -2.35 0.41
CA VAL A 173 -4.05 -2.22 0.28
C VAL A 173 -3.58 -3.05 -0.91
N LEU A 174 -2.79 -2.45 -1.81
CA LEU A 174 -2.02 -3.18 -2.83
C LEU A 174 -0.61 -3.41 -2.29
N LEU A 175 -0.29 -4.67 -2.02
CA LEU A 175 1.05 -5.14 -1.68
C LEU A 175 1.80 -5.44 -2.99
N LYS A 176 2.90 -4.72 -3.23
CA LYS A 176 3.75 -4.93 -4.42
C LYS A 176 4.88 -5.93 -4.10
N PRO A 177 5.39 -6.71 -5.06
CA PRO A 177 6.56 -7.54 -4.85
C PRO A 177 7.81 -6.70 -4.52
N ASN A 178 8.74 -7.29 -3.76
CA ASN A 178 10.00 -6.68 -3.34
C ASN A 178 10.94 -7.75 -2.77
N GLU A 179 12.22 -7.66 -3.11
CA GLU A 179 13.30 -8.53 -2.63
C GLU A 179 13.31 -8.69 -1.09
N SER A 180 13.09 -7.59 -0.36
CA SER A 180 13.02 -7.50 1.12
C SER A 180 12.07 -8.51 1.80
N TYR A 181 11.05 -8.97 1.08
CA TYR A 181 10.06 -9.92 1.60
C TYR A 181 9.56 -10.92 0.55
N GLN A 182 10.32 -11.14 -0.52
CA GLN A 182 9.90 -11.90 -1.70
C GLN A 182 9.40 -13.31 -1.34
N THR A 183 10.15 -14.09 -0.55
CA THR A 183 9.74 -15.43 -0.07
C THR A 183 8.38 -15.41 0.64
N SER A 184 8.16 -14.42 1.51
CA SER A 184 6.90 -14.27 2.26
C SER A 184 5.76 -13.72 1.40
N TYR A 185 6.08 -13.06 0.28
CA TYR A 185 5.11 -12.62 -0.73
C TYR A 185 4.69 -13.80 -1.62
N ASP A 186 5.61 -14.63 -2.09
CA ASP A 186 5.32 -15.76 -2.98
C ASP A 186 4.54 -16.90 -2.29
N GLU A 187 4.81 -17.15 -0.99
CA GLU A 187 3.92 -17.95 -0.15
C GLU A 187 2.49 -17.41 -0.19
N CYS A 188 2.32 -16.11 0.11
CA CYS A 188 1.00 -15.47 0.14
C CYS A 188 0.35 -15.41 -1.24
N LEU A 189 1.14 -15.28 -2.31
CA LEU A 189 0.67 -15.29 -3.69
C LEU A 189 0.08 -16.66 -4.05
N THR A 190 0.75 -17.73 -3.64
CA THR A 190 0.31 -19.12 -3.83
C THR A 190 -0.94 -19.41 -2.99
N ASP A 191 -0.89 -19.08 -1.70
CA ASP A 191 -2.01 -19.23 -0.76
C ASP A 191 -3.28 -18.51 -1.26
N VAL A 192 -3.15 -17.26 -1.75
CA VAL A 192 -4.29 -16.46 -2.26
C VAL A 192 -4.74 -16.92 -3.65
N SER A 193 -3.84 -17.32 -4.55
CA SER A 193 -4.22 -17.80 -5.88
C SER A 193 -4.90 -19.18 -5.87
N THR A 194 -4.78 -19.91 -4.74
CA THR A 194 -5.47 -21.18 -4.49
C THR A 194 -6.91 -20.97 -3.99
N LEU A 195 -7.26 -19.77 -3.50
CA LEU A 195 -8.63 -19.45 -3.11
C LEU A 195 -9.54 -19.40 -4.34
N PRO A 196 -10.77 -19.93 -4.27
CA PRO A 196 -11.70 -19.86 -5.38
C PRO A 196 -12.02 -18.40 -5.70
N ARG A 197 -11.91 -18.04 -6.98
CA ARG A 197 -12.48 -16.79 -7.49
C ARG A 197 -14.00 -16.94 -7.44
N PRO A 198 -14.76 -15.92 -6.98
CA PRO A 198 -16.19 -15.88 -7.28
C PRO A 198 -16.38 -15.93 -8.80
N ILE A 199 -17.40 -16.66 -9.23
CA ILE A 199 -17.78 -16.93 -10.63
C ILE A 199 -18.95 -16.01 -11.00
#